data_AF-A0A5Q2RQ79-F1
#
_entry.id   AF-A0A5Q2RQ79-F1
#
_cell.length_a   1.000
_cell.length_b   1.000
_cell.length_c   1.000
_cell.angle_alpha   90.00
_cell.angle_beta   90.00
_cell.angle_gamma   90.00
#
_symmetry.space_group_name_H-M   'P 1'
#
loop_
_entity.id
_entity.type
_entity.pdbx_description
1 polymer ?
#
loop_
_entity_poly.entity_id
_entity_poly.type
_entity_poly.pdbx_seq_one_letter_code
_entity_poly.pdbx_strand_id
1 'polypeptide(L)'
;MASRIWSMAAQTRASARGSAHRAVPGVQSGRPPRRATEEHVEIHPDEVAARRFSVALRGYDRDEVARYLQDVAGAMRSLRARLDDAEARAARHRAGEDIANERLAALERETARHAAHEAELSAELAAERRRELSIDLTDAGDLRRELHDARQEVDELRTRLAALDPRGVVATPLGPPPEIAAVLGGEHASGNGADRRPADPPPFSFESARTLEHGDG
;
A
#
# COMPACT_ATOMS: atom_id res chain seq x y z
N MET A 1 -11.10 -11.56 -5.47
CA MET A 1 -11.48 -11.42 -4.05
C MET A 1 -10.88 -10.13 -3.52
N ALA A 2 -11.59 -9.02 -3.75
CA ALA A 2 -11.13 -7.68 -3.44
C ALA A 2 -12.20 -6.95 -2.61
N SER A 3 -11.73 -6.00 -1.79
CA SER A 3 -12.52 -4.99 -1.06
C SER A 3 -13.22 -5.44 0.21
N ARG A 4 -12.51 -5.39 1.35
CA ARG A 4 -13.12 -5.28 2.69
C ARG A 4 -12.23 -4.53 3.69
N ILE A 5 -11.88 -3.26 3.46
CA ILE A 5 -11.46 -2.38 4.56
C ILE A 5 -11.89 -0.94 4.25
N TRP A 6 -13.15 -0.62 4.56
CA TRP A 6 -13.58 0.73 4.94
C TRP A 6 -15.03 0.66 5.40
N SER A 7 -15.29 0.83 6.71
CA SER A 7 -16.54 1.36 7.26
C SER A 7 -16.56 1.16 8.80
N MET A 8 -15.83 2.00 9.53
CA MET A 8 -16.16 2.28 10.94
C MET A 8 -16.01 3.78 11.21
N ALA A 9 -16.92 4.55 10.64
CA ALA A 9 -17.21 5.90 11.10
C ALA A 9 -18.73 6.07 11.20
N ALA A 10 -19.16 6.69 12.30
CA ALA A 10 -20.52 7.14 12.60
C ALA A 10 -21.53 6.07 13.06
N GLN A 11 -21.44 5.69 14.35
CA GLN A 11 -22.62 5.20 15.06
C GLN A 11 -22.64 5.65 16.53
N THR A 12 -23.04 6.89 16.74
CA THR A 12 -23.54 7.38 18.03
C THR A 12 -24.80 8.19 17.77
N ARG A 13 -25.94 7.49 17.73
CA ARG A 13 -27.27 8.11 17.74
C ARG A 13 -28.02 7.67 18.99
N ALA A 14 -28.47 8.70 19.71
CA ALA A 14 -29.74 8.76 20.42
C ALA A 14 -29.98 7.73 21.54
N SER A 15 -29.64 8.14 22.76
CA SER A 15 -30.41 7.74 23.94
C SER A 15 -30.57 8.94 24.87
N ALA A 16 -31.68 9.65 24.70
CA ALA A 16 -32.20 10.59 25.69
C ALA A 16 -33.72 10.45 25.68
N ARG A 17 -34.22 9.45 26.40
CA ARG A 17 -35.62 9.41 26.82
C ARG A 17 -35.76 10.21 28.10
N GLY A 18 -36.84 10.97 28.15
CA GLY A 18 -37.04 12.06 29.09
C GLY A 18 -37.22 11.64 30.54
N SER A 19 -36.92 12.59 31.40
CA SER A 19 -37.52 12.66 32.72
C SER A 19 -38.13 14.05 32.88
N ALA A 20 -39.46 14.08 32.90
CA ALA A 20 -40.26 15.27 33.11
C ALA A 20 -40.24 15.62 34.59
N HIS A 21 -39.55 16.71 34.95
CA HIS A 21 -39.69 17.35 36.26
C HIS A 21 -40.20 18.78 36.09
N ARG A 22 -41.51 18.90 36.32
CA ARG A 22 -42.23 19.95 37.07
C ARG A 22 -41.65 21.37 36.99
N ALA A 23 -42.35 22.21 36.21
CA ALA A 23 -42.15 23.65 36.15
C ALA A 23 -42.41 24.33 37.52
N VAL A 24 -41.43 25.10 37.99
CA VAL A 24 -41.58 26.11 39.05
C VAL A 24 -41.83 27.45 38.36
N PRO A 25 -42.93 28.16 38.64
CA PRO A 25 -43.19 29.46 38.03
C PRO A 25 -42.47 30.56 38.81
N GLY A 26 -41.70 31.40 38.12
CA GLY A 26 -41.21 32.68 38.66
C GLY A 26 -39.70 32.79 38.82
N VAL A 27 -38.94 32.69 37.74
CA VAL A 27 -37.61 33.31 37.66
C VAL A 27 -37.66 34.25 36.47
N GLN A 28 -37.66 35.54 36.76
CA GLN A 28 -37.49 36.60 35.77
C GLN A 28 -36.28 36.23 34.91
N SER A 29 -36.51 36.17 33.60
CA SER A 29 -35.47 36.00 32.58
C SER A 29 -34.58 37.23 32.56
N GLY A 30 -33.73 37.37 33.58
CA GLY A 30 -32.54 38.17 33.53
C GLY A 30 -31.68 37.60 32.41
N ARG A 31 -31.47 38.41 31.37
CA ARG A 31 -30.49 38.18 30.32
C ARG A 31 -29.22 37.60 30.99
N PRO A 32 -28.70 36.43 30.57
CA PRO A 32 -27.44 35.95 31.13
C PRO A 32 -26.42 37.07 30.97
N PRO A 33 -25.58 37.36 31.98
CA PRO A 33 -24.57 38.39 31.85
C PRO A 33 -23.77 38.07 30.60
N ARG A 34 -23.81 38.96 29.61
CA ARG A 34 -22.92 38.88 28.45
C ARG A 34 -21.53 38.79 29.06
N ARG A 35 -20.81 37.68 28.84
CA ARG A 35 -19.36 37.64 29.05
C ARG A 35 -18.84 38.90 28.37
N ALA A 36 -18.31 39.83 29.16
CA ALA A 36 -17.48 40.86 28.61
C ALA A 36 -16.44 40.11 27.77
N THR A 37 -16.32 40.47 26.50
CA THR A 37 -15.14 40.11 25.72
C THR A 37 -13.95 40.48 26.59
N GLU A 38 -13.32 39.48 27.20
CA GLU A 38 -12.10 39.65 27.99
C GLU A 38 -11.07 40.18 27.01
N GLU A 39 -10.96 41.50 26.98
CA GLU A 39 -9.84 42.18 26.37
C GLU A 39 -8.62 41.69 27.17
N HIS A 40 -7.94 40.68 26.62
CA HIS A 40 -6.70 40.17 27.20
C HIS A 40 -5.69 41.31 27.15
N VAL A 41 -5.62 42.07 28.24
CA VAL A 41 -4.58 43.07 28.43
C VAL A 41 -3.28 42.27 28.60
N GLU A 42 -2.45 42.25 27.56
CA GLU A 42 -1.09 41.75 27.66
C GLU A 42 -0.31 42.65 28.59
N ILE A 43 -0.11 42.20 29.83
CA ILE A 43 0.73 42.89 30.80
C ILE A 43 2.15 42.37 30.65
N HIS A 44 3.10 43.26 30.38
CA HIS A 44 4.51 42.86 30.28
C HIS A 44 5.09 42.58 31.69
N PRO A 45 5.97 41.59 31.87
CA PRO A 45 6.61 41.34 33.18
C PRO A 45 7.26 42.59 33.79
N ASP A 46 7.85 43.46 32.95
CA ASP A 46 8.48 44.68 33.43
C ASP A 46 7.45 45.73 33.90
N GLU A 47 6.25 45.72 33.32
CA GLU A 47 5.13 46.56 33.77
C GLU A 47 4.58 46.09 35.11
N VAL A 48 4.57 44.78 35.37
CA VAL A 48 4.21 44.21 36.70
C VAL A 48 5.22 44.65 37.75
N ALA A 49 6.52 44.50 37.45
CA ALA A 49 7.60 44.87 38.35
C ALA A 49 7.65 46.37 38.66
N ALA A 50 7.29 47.22 37.70
CA ALA A 50 7.32 48.68 37.83
C ALA A 50 5.98 49.30 38.29
N ARG A 51 4.94 48.48 38.48
CA ARG A 51 3.59 48.98 38.78
C ARG A 51 3.56 49.70 40.13
N ARG A 52 2.98 50.91 40.15
CA ARG A 52 2.79 51.71 41.37
C ARG A 52 1.33 51.69 41.80
N PHE A 53 1.10 51.63 43.11
CA PHE A 53 -0.23 51.58 43.72
C PHE A 53 -0.42 52.74 44.69
N SER A 54 -1.65 53.24 44.81
CA SER A 54 -2.04 54.20 45.83
C SER A 54 -2.00 53.57 47.22
N VAL A 55 -1.69 54.38 48.24
CA VAL A 55 -1.52 53.92 49.63
C VAL A 55 -2.76 54.29 50.46
N ALA A 56 -3.24 53.38 51.30
CA ALA A 56 -4.34 53.59 52.24
C ALA A 56 -3.91 53.38 53.71
N LEU A 57 -4.70 53.89 54.66
CA LEU A 57 -4.39 53.89 56.11
C LEU A 57 -4.24 52.48 56.73
N ARG A 58 -4.87 51.46 56.13
CA ARG A 58 -4.66 50.03 56.39
C ARG A 58 -4.60 49.29 55.06
N GLY A 59 -3.39 49.12 54.53
CA GLY A 59 -3.12 48.41 53.27
C GLY A 59 -2.16 47.24 53.46
N TYR A 60 -1.82 46.58 52.35
CA TYR A 60 -0.77 45.57 52.29
C TYR A 60 0.61 46.15 52.59
N ASP A 61 1.52 45.32 53.10
CA ASP A 61 2.92 45.69 53.32
C ASP A 61 3.61 45.98 51.97
N ARG A 62 4.30 47.12 51.89
CA ARG A 62 4.88 47.57 50.61
C ARG A 62 6.05 46.71 50.16
N ASP A 63 6.89 46.26 51.09
CA ASP A 63 8.10 45.51 50.77
C ASP A 63 7.77 44.05 50.43
N GLU A 64 6.73 43.51 51.05
CA GLU A 64 6.14 42.22 50.68
C GLU A 64 5.52 42.27 49.28
N VAL A 65 4.68 43.26 49.00
CA VAL A 65 4.06 43.42 47.66
C VAL A 65 5.13 43.64 46.59
N ALA A 66 6.16 44.45 46.86
CA ALA A 66 7.24 44.68 45.91
C ALA A 66 8.00 43.38 45.58
N ARG A 67 8.34 42.57 46.59
CA ARG A 67 8.98 41.26 46.37
C ARG A 67 8.07 40.32 45.58
N TYR A 68 6.80 40.25 45.94
CA TYR A 68 5.83 39.42 45.22
C TYR A 68 5.72 39.80 43.74
N LEU A 69 5.66 41.09 43.41
CA LEU A 69 5.60 41.55 42.02
C LEU A 69 6.88 41.23 41.24
N GLN A 70 8.04 41.27 41.88
CA GLN A 70 9.31 40.84 41.26
C GLN A 70 9.31 39.34 40.97
N ASP A 71 8.82 38.51 41.90
CA ASP A 71 8.71 37.06 41.72
C ASP A 71 7.73 36.73 40.59
N VAL A 72 6.58 37.40 40.54
CA VAL A 72 5.59 37.25 39.46
C VAL A 72 6.19 37.65 38.11
N ALA A 73 6.87 38.80 38.03
CA ALA A 73 7.54 39.23 36.81
C ALA A 73 8.62 38.22 36.36
N GLY A 74 9.37 37.64 37.31
CA GLY A 74 10.33 36.57 37.06
C GLY A 74 9.68 35.31 36.48
N ALA A 75 8.58 34.86 37.09
CA ALA A 75 7.82 33.72 36.62
C ALA A 75 7.24 33.94 35.22
N MET A 76 6.72 35.14 34.94
CA MET A 76 6.20 35.52 33.62
C MET A 76 7.30 35.50 32.54
N ARG A 77 8.50 36.03 32.83
CA ARG A 77 9.64 35.96 31.91
C ARG A 77 10.04 34.51 31.61
N SER A 78 10.11 33.68 32.65
CA SER A 78 10.44 32.26 32.51
C SER A 78 9.39 31.52 31.67
N LEU A 79 8.11 31.78 31.91
CA LEU A 79 7.03 31.17 31.14
C LEU A 79 7.07 31.60 29.67
N ARG A 80 7.29 32.88 29.39
CA ARG A 80 7.40 33.39 28.02
C ARG A 80 8.56 32.75 27.26
N ALA A 81 9.74 32.69 27.88
CA ALA A 81 10.90 32.02 27.28
C ALA A 81 10.64 30.53 26.98
N ARG A 82 9.92 29.83 27.87
CA ARG A 82 9.53 28.43 27.64
C ARG A 82 8.51 28.27 26.52
N LEU A 83 7.60 29.23 26.35
CA LEU A 83 6.66 29.26 25.22
C LEU A 83 7.40 29.48 23.91
N ASP A 84 8.26 30.49 23.83
CA ASP A 84 9.05 30.80 22.63
C ASP A 84 9.90 29.58 22.19
N ASP A 85 10.53 28.90 23.15
CA ASP A 85 11.30 27.69 22.91
C ASP A 85 10.43 26.49 22.50
N ALA A 86 9.22 26.35 23.08
CA ALA A 86 8.25 25.34 22.64
C ALA A 86 7.76 25.60 21.21
N GLU A 87 7.48 26.85 20.86
CA GLU A 87 7.09 27.25 19.51
C GLU A 87 8.21 27.00 18.50
N ALA A 88 9.46 27.34 18.86
CA ALA A 88 10.63 27.06 18.04
C ALA A 88 10.82 25.55 17.82
N ARG A 89 10.65 24.72 18.85
CA ARG A 89 10.65 23.25 18.71
C ARG A 89 9.53 22.76 17.80
N ALA A 90 8.31 23.26 17.97
CA ALA A 90 7.17 22.89 17.13
C ALA A 90 7.36 23.31 15.67
N ALA A 91 8.00 24.45 15.42
CA ALA A 91 8.36 24.88 14.07
C ALA A 91 9.39 23.96 13.42
N ARG A 92 10.45 23.57 14.16
CA ARG A 92 11.44 22.61 13.68
C ARG A 92 10.83 21.23 13.39
N HIS A 93 9.91 20.77 14.24
CA HIS A 93 9.22 19.50 14.03
C HIS A 93 8.40 19.52 12.73
N ARG A 94 7.58 20.57 12.54
CA ARG A 94 6.78 20.75 11.31
C ARG A 94 7.64 20.80 10.06
N ALA A 95 8.75 21.55 10.08
CA ALA A 95 9.69 21.58 8.97
C ALA A 95 10.30 20.21 8.67
N GLY A 96 10.58 19.41 9.71
CA GLY A 96 11.04 18.02 9.55
C GLY A 96 9.98 17.12 8.91
N GLU A 97 8.72 17.27 9.32
CA GLU A 97 7.58 16.55 8.72
C GLU A 97 7.39 16.92 7.25
N ASP A 98 7.49 18.20 6.90
CA ASP A 98 7.38 18.69 5.52
C ASP A 98 8.47 18.05 4.63
N ILE A 99 9.72 18.04 5.09
CA ILE A 99 10.84 17.40 4.37
C ILE A 99 10.60 15.89 4.23
N ALA A 100 10.09 15.23 5.26
CA ALA A 100 9.78 13.79 5.21
C ALA A 100 8.67 13.49 4.20
N ASN A 101 7.61 14.30 4.18
CA ASN A 101 6.51 14.18 3.23
C ASN A 101 6.96 14.42 1.79
N GLU A 102 7.82 15.42 1.55
CA GLU A 102 8.41 15.66 0.22
C GLU A 102 9.24 14.47 -0.27
N ARG A 103 10.04 13.86 0.62
CA ARG A 103 10.82 12.66 0.30
C ARG A 103 9.94 11.45 0.01
N LEU A 104 8.88 11.26 0.79
CA LEU A 104 7.91 10.19 0.56
C LEU A 104 7.25 10.35 -0.83
N ALA A 105 6.79 11.55 -1.15
CA ALA A 105 6.20 11.85 -2.46
C ALA A 105 7.19 11.67 -3.61
N ALA A 106 8.48 11.94 -3.40
CA ALA A 106 9.52 11.67 -4.40
C ALA A 106 9.71 10.16 -4.64
N LEU A 107 9.78 9.36 -3.58
CA LEU A 107 9.88 7.90 -3.66
C LEU A 107 8.65 7.27 -4.32
N GLU A 108 7.45 7.77 -4.03
CA GLU A 108 6.22 7.32 -4.70
C GLU A 108 6.26 7.58 -6.21
N ARG A 109 6.76 8.74 -6.64
CA ARG A 109 6.92 9.03 -8.08
C ARG A 109 7.97 8.13 -8.72
N GLU A 110 9.06 7.85 -8.03
CA GLU A 110 10.11 6.97 -8.53
C GLU A 110 9.62 5.53 -8.67
N THR A 111 8.95 5.01 -7.65
CA THR A 111 8.35 3.66 -7.71
C THR A 111 7.28 3.57 -8.80
N ALA A 112 6.46 4.60 -9.00
CA ALA A 112 5.51 4.64 -10.11
C ALA A 112 6.19 4.63 -11.49
N ARG A 113 7.33 5.33 -11.64
CA ARG A 113 8.11 5.31 -12.89
C ARG A 113 8.71 3.93 -13.15
N HIS A 114 9.27 3.29 -12.13
CA HIS A 114 9.80 1.93 -12.27
C HIS A 114 8.71 0.94 -12.65
N ALA A 115 7.55 0.97 -11.96
CA ALA A 115 6.43 0.11 -12.28
C ALA A 115 5.91 0.33 -13.72
N ALA A 116 5.87 1.58 -14.19
CA ALA A 116 5.48 1.88 -15.56
C ALA A 116 6.48 1.33 -16.58
N HIS A 117 7.78 1.47 -16.31
CA HIS A 117 8.82 0.93 -17.18
C HIS A 117 8.81 -0.60 -17.24
N GLU A 118 8.62 -1.27 -16.10
CA GLU A 118 8.45 -2.72 -16.05
C GLU A 118 7.22 -3.17 -16.84
N ALA A 119 6.10 -2.45 -16.73
CA ALA A 119 4.90 -2.74 -17.49
C ALA A 119 5.15 -2.60 -19.00
N GLU A 120 5.89 -1.58 -19.44
CA GLU A 120 6.27 -1.37 -20.84
C GLU A 120 7.13 -2.52 -21.37
N LEU A 121 8.20 -2.89 -20.65
CA LEU A 121 9.05 -4.03 -21.01
C LEU A 121 8.26 -5.34 -21.07
N SER A 122 7.34 -5.56 -20.12
CA SER A 122 6.50 -6.76 -20.13
C SER A 122 5.55 -6.81 -21.34
N ALA A 123 5.03 -5.65 -21.75
CA ALA A 123 4.16 -5.53 -22.92
C ALA A 123 4.93 -5.73 -24.23
N GLU A 124 6.16 -5.24 -24.30
CA GLU A 124 7.07 -5.43 -25.45
C GLU A 124 7.42 -6.91 -25.61
N LEU A 125 7.85 -7.59 -24.53
CA LEU A 125 8.13 -9.02 -24.55
C LEU A 125 6.89 -9.83 -24.96
N ALA A 126 5.71 -9.47 -24.46
CA ALA A 126 4.46 -10.13 -24.85
C ALA A 126 4.07 -9.86 -26.33
N ALA A 127 4.43 -8.70 -26.88
CA ALA A 127 4.22 -8.38 -28.29
C ALA A 127 5.19 -9.15 -29.18
N GLU A 128 6.47 -9.23 -28.81
CA GLU A 128 7.49 -9.99 -29.50
C GLU A 128 7.14 -11.48 -29.53
N ARG A 129 6.76 -12.06 -28.38
CA ARG A 129 6.37 -13.48 -28.32
C ARG A 129 5.16 -13.81 -29.19
N ARG A 130 4.21 -12.88 -29.31
CA ARG A 130 3.06 -13.03 -30.21
C ARG A 130 3.47 -12.96 -31.68
N ARG A 131 4.44 -12.13 -32.04
CA ARG A 131 4.99 -12.05 -33.41
C ARG A 131 5.70 -13.34 -33.78
N GLU A 132 6.58 -13.85 -32.90
CA GLU A 132 7.27 -15.14 -33.11
C GLU A 132 6.27 -16.27 -33.35
N LEU A 133 5.29 -16.44 -32.46
CA LEU A 133 4.27 -17.48 -32.60
C LEU A 133 3.44 -17.33 -33.88
N SER A 134 3.20 -16.09 -34.34
CA SER A 134 2.49 -15.85 -35.60
C SER A 134 3.30 -16.30 -36.81
N ILE A 135 4.62 -16.15 -36.79
CA ILE A 135 5.52 -16.63 -37.84
C ILE A 135 5.52 -18.16 -37.83
N ASP A 136 5.74 -18.78 -36.67
CA ASP A 136 5.76 -20.23 -36.51
C ASP A 136 4.45 -20.90 -37.00
N LEU A 137 3.30 -20.27 -36.72
CA LEU A 137 2.00 -20.76 -37.18
C LEU A 137 1.81 -20.61 -38.69
N THR A 138 2.38 -19.56 -39.29
CA THR A 138 2.34 -19.35 -40.74
C THR A 138 3.20 -20.41 -41.43
N ASP A 139 4.42 -20.61 -40.96
CA ASP A 139 5.36 -21.61 -41.46
C ASP A 139 4.79 -23.04 -41.33
N ALA A 140 4.16 -23.36 -40.19
CA ALA A 140 3.48 -24.64 -39.99
C ALA A 140 2.29 -24.83 -40.95
N GLY A 141 1.60 -23.74 -41.31
CA GLY A 141 0.53 -23.74 -42.30
C GLY A 141 1.04 -23.96 -43.73
N ASP A 142 2.16 -23.34 -44.09
CA ASP A 142 2.84 -23.53 -45.38
C ASP A 142 3.34 -24.98 -45.52
N LEU A 143 4.06 -25.50 -44.52
CA LEU A 143 4.54 -26.90 -44.50
C LEU A 143 3.39 -27.91 -44.61
N ARG A 144 2.25 -27.62 -43.98
CA ARG A 144 1.06 -28.48 -44.09
C ARG A 144 0.50 -28.51 -45.51
N ARG A 145 0.52 -27.39 -46.23
CA ARG A 145 0.11 -27.30 -47.64
C ARG A 145 1.08 -28.06 -48.53
N GLU A 146 2.38 -27.82 -48.39
CA GLU A 146 3.42 -28.55 -49.15
C GLU A 146 3.31 -30.07 -48.97
N LEU A 147 3.09 -30.52 -47.74
CA LEU A 147 2.91 -31.95 -47.44
C LEU A 147 1.62 -32.52 -48.06
N HIS A 148 0.55 -31.72 -48.14
CA HIS A 148 -0.68 -32.12 -48.82
C HIS A 148 -0.46 -32.26 -50.33
N ASP A 149 0.19 -31.28 -50.95
CA ASP A 149 0.49 -31.27 -52.38
C ASP A 149 1.41 -32.42 -52.77
N ALA A 150 2.48 -32.66 -51.98
CA ALA A 150 3.38 -33.79 -52.18
C ALA A 150 2.66 -35.15 -52.05
N ARG A 151 1.67 -35.26 -51.15
CA ARG A 151 0.83 -36.48 -51.05
C ARG A 151 -0.03 -36.67 -52.29
N GLN A 152 -0.65 -35.61 -52.79
CA GLN A 152 -1.43 -35.66 -54.03
C GLN A 152 -0.55 -36.10 -55.21
N GLU A 153 0.66 -35.54 -55.34
CA GLU A 153 1.61 -35.92 -56.38
C GLU A 153 2.01 -37.40 -56.28
N VAL A 154 2.30 -37.91 -55.08
CA VAL A 154 2.59 -39.33 -54.86
C VAL A 154 1.41 -40.22 -55.30
N ASP A 155 0.18 -39.84 -54.98
CA ASP A 155 -1.01 -40.61 -55.37
C ASP A 155 -1.28 -40.55 -56.88
N GLU A 156 -1.00 -39.41 -57.52
CA GLU A 156 -1.00 -39.30 -58.98
C GLU A 156 0.06 -40.20 -59.61
N LEU A 157 1.29 -40.17 -59.12
CA LEU A 157 2.39 -41.00 -59.61
C LEU A 157 2.08 -42.49 -59.43
N ARG A 158 1.49 -42.89 -58.31
CA ARG A 158 1.00 -44.26 -58.08
C ARG A 158 -0.07 -44.65 -59.10
N THR A 159 -1.01 -43.76 -59.37
CA THR A 159 -2.07 -44.00 -60.37
C THR A 159 -1.48 -44.12 -61.78
N ARG A 160 -0.53 -43.25 -62.15
CA ARG A 160 0.20 -43.32 -63.43
C ARG A 160 1.02 -44.60 -63.56
N LEU A 161 1.71 -45.01 -62.50
CA LEU A 161 2.47 -46.26 -62.48
C LEU A 161 1.55 -47.47 -62.68
N ALA A 162 0.40 -47.52 -62.00
CA ALA A 162 -0.59 -48.57 -62.19
C ALA A 162 -1.17 -48.62 -63.62
N ALA A 163 -1.28 -47.48 -64.29
CA ALA A 163 -1.70 -47.41 -65.69
C ALA A 163 -0.62 -47.90 -66.67
N LEU A 164 0.66 -47.69 -66.35
CA LEU A 164 1.80 -48.10 -67.17
C LEU A 164 2.19 -49.58 -66.97
N ASP A 165 1.91 -50.16 -65.81
CA ASP A 165 2.12 -51.58 -65.53
C ASP A 165 0.83 -52.28 -65.06
N PRO A 166 -0.14 -52.56 -65.96
CA PRO A 166 -1.39 -53.22 -65.60
C PRO A 166 -1.22 -54.70 -65.21
N ARG A 167 0.01 -55.24 -65.24
CA ARG A 167 0.32 -56.64 -64.90
C ARG A 167 1.37 -56.77 -63.77
N GLY A 168 1.81 -55.67 -63.18
CA GLY A 168 2.78 -55.62 -62.09
C GLY A 168 2.13 -55.64 -60.71
N VAL A 169 2.00 -56.85 -60.16
CA VAL A 169 2.03 -57.15 -58.72
C VAL A 169 0.92 -56.54 -57.87
N VAL A 170 -0.05 -57.41 -57.53
CA VAL A 170 -0.80 -57.37 -56.28
C VAL A 170 0.18 -57.13 -55.14
N ALA A 171 0.21 -55.91 -54.59
CA ALA A 171 0.80 -55.69 -53.28
C ALA A 171 -0.04 -56.51 -52.29
N THR A 172 0.44 -57.71 -51.96
CA THR A 172 0.06 -58.40 -50.75
C THR A 172 0.11 -57.36 -49.62
N PRO A 173 -0.90 -57.23 -48.76
CA PRO A 173 -0.76 -56.41 -47.58
C PRO A 173 0.41 -56.98 -46.78
N LEU A 174 1.57 -56.32 -46.86
CA LEU A 174 2.69 -56.59 -46.00
C LEU A 174 2.20 -56.17 -44.62
N GLY A 175 1.74 -57.15 -43.84
CA GLY A 175 1.53 -56.96 -42.42
C GLY A 175 2.79 -56.32 -41.81
N PRO A 176 2.65 -55.55 -40.73
CA PRO A 176 3.79 -54.89 -40.11
C PRO A 176 4.91 -55.92 -39.89
N PRO A 177 6.17 -55.59 -40.23
CA PRO A 177 7.29 -56.51 -40.00
C PRO A 177 7.31 -56.91 -38.52
N PRO A 178 7.66 -58.17 -38.18
CA PRO A 178 7.59 -58.71 -36.82
C PRO A 178 8.54 -58.05 -35.80
N GLU A 179 9.17 -56.92 -36.11
CA GLU A 179 10.12 -56.23 -35.24
C GLU A 179 9.58 -54.95 -34.58
N ILE A 180 8.37 -54.48 -34.91
CA ILE A 180 7.72 -53.34 -34.21
C ILE A 180 6.60 -53.81 -33.26
N ALA A 181 6.53 -55.10 -32.94
CA ALA A 181 5.71 -55.57 -31.81
C ALA A 181 6.42 -55.32 -30.45
N ALA A 182 7.72 -55.03 -30.45
CA ALA A 182 8.53 -54.95 -29.22
C ALA A 182 8.68 -53.54 -28.62
N VAL A 183 8.17 -52.47 -29.26
CA VAL A 183 8.30 -51.09 -28.72
C VAL A 183 6.97 -50.53 -28.20
N LEU A 184 5.90 -51.34 -28.19
CA LEU A 184 4.65 -51.03 -27.48
C LEU A 184 4.55 -51.74 -26.11
N GLY A 185 5.68 -52.21 -25.58
CA GLY A 185 5.83 -52.69 -24.21
C GLY A 185 6.45 -51.60 -23.33
N GLY A 186 5.71 -50.51 -23.09
CA GLY A 186 6.21 -49.39 -22.30
C GLY A 186 5.10 -48.48 -21.82
N GLU A 187 4.52 -48.84 -20.68
CA GLU A 187 4.02 -47.90 -19.67
C GLU A 187 2.81 -47.03 -20.01
N HIS A 188 1.63 -47.66 -20.11
CA HIS A 188 0.40 -47.01 -19.65
C HIS A 188 -0.36 -47.94 -18.69
N ALA A 189 0.11 -48.00 -17.45
CA ALA A 189 -0.75 -48.32 -16.32
C ALA A 189 -1.32 -46.99 -15.78
N SER A 190 -2.54 -46.72 -16.23
CA SER A 190 -3.46 -45.73 -15.70
C SER A 190 -3.83 -46.02 -14.24
N GLY A 191 -3.92 -44.95 -13.44
CA GLY A 191 -4.78 -44.89 -12.24
C GLY A 191 -4.02 -44.63 -10.94
N ASN A 192 -4.13 -43.44 -10.36
CA ASN A 192 -5.29 -43.11 -9.52
C ASN A 192 -5.15 -41.68 -8.97
N GLY A 193 -6.26 -40.96 -8.92
CA GLY A 193 -6.36 -39.71 -8.20
C GLY A 193 -6.18 -39.93 -6.70
N ALA A 194 -5.30 -39.12 -6.11
CA ALA A 194 -5.28 -38.87 -4.67
C ALA A 194 -4.79 -37.44 -4.45
N ASP A 195 -5.77 -36.55 -4.33
CA ASP A 195 -5.86 -35.52 -3.29
C ASP A 195 -4.52 -35.10 -2.65
N ARG A 196 -3.95 -33.99 -3.12
CA ARG A 196 -2.96 -33.22 -2.36
C ARG A 196 -3.42 -31.78 -2.28
N ARG A 197 -4.02 -31.45 -1.14
CA ARG A 197 -4.11 -30.09 -0.62
C ARG A 197 -2.75 -29.40 -0.73
N PRO A 198 -2.68 -28.09 -1.03
CA PRO A 198 -1.43 -27.37 -0.83
C PRO A 198 -1.12 -27.40 0.68
N ALA A 199 0.01 -28.03 1.03
CA ALA A 199 0.56 -27.95 2.37
C ALA A 199 0.94 -26.50 2.66
N ASP A 200 0.67 -26.07 3.89
CA ASP A 200 1.00 -24.76 4.43
C ASP A 200 2.45 -24.35 4.12
N PRO A 201 2.71 -23.04 3.90
CA PRO A 201 4.09 -22.55 3.90
C PRO A 201 4.69 -22.73 5.31
N PRO A 202 5.98 -23.11 5.44
CA PRO A 202 6.62 -23.23 6.74
C PRO A 202 6.62 -21.86 7.46
N PRO A 203 6.46 -21.83 8.80
CA PRO A 203 6.50 -20.59 9.55
C PRO A 203 7.89 -19.97 9.47
N PHE A 204 7.89 -18.65 9.30
CA PHE A 204 9.04 -17.78 9.51
C PHE A 204 9.76 -18.14 10.82
N SER A 205 10.97 -18.70 10.72
CA SER A 205 11.92 -18.66 11.82
C SER A 205 12.59 -17.30 11.84
N PHE A 206 12.01 -16.38 12.62
CA PHE A 206 12.75 -15.27 13.20
C PHE A 206 13.73 -15.85 14.21
N GLU A 207 14.98 -16.12 13.80
CA GLU A 207 16.05 -16.31 14.78
C GLU A 207 16.75 -14.98 14.97
N SER A 208 16.58 -14.49 16.20
CA SER A 208 17.10 -13.25 16.72
C SER A 208 18.61 -13.35 16.86
N ALA A 209 19.37 -12.56 16.10
CA ALA A 209 20.74 -12.21 16.46
C ALA A 209 20.78 -10.72 16.81
N ARG A 210 20.35 -10.42 18.04
CA ARG A 210 20.66 -9.18 18.74
C ARG A 210 21.44 -9.57 19.99
N THR A 211 22.73 -9.24 19.99
CA THR A 211 23.54 -8.70 21.10
C THR A 211 25.01 -8.77 20.64
N LEU A 212 25.80 -7.70 20.55
CA LEU A 212 26.15 -6.58 21.45
C LEU A 212 27.66 -6.74 21.73
N GLU A 213 28.42 -5.66 21.53
CA GLU A 213 29.72 -5.36 22.18
C GLU A 213 30.93 -6.27 21.87
N HIS A 214 32.18 -5.85 21.77
CA HIS A 214 33.01 -4.65 21.97
C HIS A 214 34.26 -4.93 21.08
N GLY A 215 34.94 -3.99 20.45
CA GLY A 215 35.77 -2.97 21.08
C GLY A 215 37.08 -2.81 20.29
N ASP A 216 37.69 -1.65 20.48
CA ASP A 216 38.80 -1.05 19.74
C ASP A 216 40.08 -1.89 19.53
N GLY A 217 40.82 -1.48 18.49
CA GLY A 217 42.22 -1.83 18.20
C GLY A 217 42.69 -1.15 16.94
#